data_AF-X7F631-F1
#
_entry.id   AF-X7F631-F1
#
_cell.length_a   1.000
_cell.length_b   1.000
_cell.length_c   1.000
_cell.angle_alpha   90.00
_cell.angle_beta   90.00
_cell.angle_gamma   90.00
#
_symmetry.space_group_name_H-M   'P 1'
#
loop_
_entity.id
_entity.type
_entity.pdbx_description
1 polymer ?
#
loop_
_entity_poly.entity_id
_entity_poly.type
_entity_poly.pdbx_seq_one_letter_code
_entity_poly.pdbx_strand_id
1 'polypeptide(L)'
;MGDSDDSSTAAHSAPETNQDEEQNPAEGGFFRRFFSFGSSEDDDEEKMNGHGGMTGVQGAPGLLNLRRMRVEDVSIPKADIVAVPDTITRDDLVQVFRESGMTRLPVYSGTLDTPVGLAHLKDFALKHGFNGRDTRFNLKRILRPLLFVPPSMPIGVLLTKMQTERRHMALVIDEYGGVDGLVTIEDLIEQVIGQIEDEHDTDEAENFTQERSGCYLALAKTPLEEFEAAIGRKLTDDEDIDPEEIDTLGGLVFMLAGHVPARGEVVPHPDGLEFEVVDADPRRIKRLRVRLPGATGTGALTGRAAGAVHPDHG
;
A
#
# COMPACT_ATOMS: atom_id res chain seq x y z
N MET A 1 40.44 -66.19 -11.25
CA MET A 1 39.90 -67.57 -11.22
C MET A 1 38.68 -67.55 -10.33
N GLY A 2 37.52 -67.97 -10.87
CA GLY A 2 36.17 -67.86 -10.30
C GLY A 2 35.52 -66.53 -10.68
N ASP A 3 34.69 -66.41 -11.74
CA ASP A 3 33.38 -67.06 -12.00
C ASP A 3 32.51 -67.03 -10.73
N SER A 4 31.28 -66.51 -10.72
CA SER A 4 30.25 -66.70 -11.75
C SER A 4 29.16 -65.61 -11.70
N ASP A 5 28.53 -65.45 -12.86
CA ASP A 5 27.24 -64.81 -13.13
C ASP A 5 26.09 -65.30 -12.25
N ASP A 6 25.13 -64.40 -11.98
CA ASP A 6 23.68 -64.63 -12.20
C ASP A 6 22.98 -63.26 -12.02
N SER A 7 22.42 -62.62 -13.05
CA SER A 7 21.02 -62.77 -13.51
C SER A 7 20.00 -62.83 -12.35
N SER A 8 18.80 -62.25 -12.39
CA SER A 8 18.08 -61.39 -13.30
C SER A 8 16.72 -61.14 -12.61
N THR A 9 16.06 -60.06 -12.98
CA THR A 9 14.59 -59.94 -13.11
C THR A 9 13.66 -60.16 -11.90
N ALA A 10 13.10 -59.02 -11.46
CA ALA A 10 11.68 -58.68 -11.60
C ALA A 10 10.61 -59.27 -10.65
N ALA A 11 9.74 -58.33 -10.27
CA ALA A 11 8.28 -58.44 -10.11
C ALA A 11 7.71 -58.50 -8.68
N HIS A 12 7.06 -57.39 -8.35
CA HIS A 12 5.66 -57.29 -7.91
C HIS A 12 5.28 -57.56 -6.44
N SER A 13 4.61 -56.53 -5.91
CA SER A 13 3.43 -56.55 -5.03
C SER A 13 3.64 -56.36 -3.51
N ALA A 14 3.21 -55.18 -3.05
CA ALA A 14 2.64 -54.90 -1.72
C ALA A 14 1.27 -55.65 -1.57
N PRO A 15 0.56 -55.72 -0.40
CA PRO A 15 0.51 -54.74 0.70
C PRO A 15 0.27 -55.33 2.13
N GLU A 16 0.12 -54.44 3.13
CA GLU A 16 -0.79 -54.47 4.33
C GLU A 16 -0.19 -53.60 5.46
N THR A 17 -0.70 -52.36 5.68
CA THR A 17 -1.68 -51.93 6.71
C THR A 17 -1.41 -52.39 8.15
N ASN A 18 -1.09 -51.41 9.02
CA ASN A 18 -1.65 -51.34 10.36
C ASN A 18 -1.80 -49.88 10.83
N GLN A 19 -2.95 -49.65 11.45
CA GLN A 19 -3.52 -48.40 11.96
C GLN A 19 -2.90 -48.03 13.32
N ASP A 20 -2.96 -46.75 13.70
CA ASP A 20 -3.68 -46.32 14.91
C ASP A 20 -3.79 -44.78 14.96
N GLU A 21 -5.01 -44.33 15.25
CA GLU A 21 -5.47 -42.95 15.38
C GLU A 21 -5.31 -42.43 16.82
N GLU A 22 -5.13 -41.11 17.00
CA GLU A 22 -5.85 -40.33 18.03
C GLU A 22 -5.80 -38.81 17.73
N GLN A 23 -6.83 -38.10 18.20
CA GLN A 23 -7.46 -36.91 17.60
C GLN A 23 -7.15 -35.57 18.33
N ASN A 24 -6.84 -34.50 17.54
CA ASN A 24 -7.28 -33.06 17.52
C ASN A 24 -7.51 -32.20 18.81
N PRO A 25 -7.63 -30.82 18.77
CA PRO A 25 -7.71 -29.85 17.63
C PRO A 25 -6.98 -28.47 17.78
N ALA A 26 -7.19 -27.58 16.76
CA ALA A 26 -6.95 -26.11 16.60
C ALA A 26 -5.63 -25.68 15.88
N GLU A 27 -5.56 -24.80 14.85
CA GLU A 27 -6.47 -23.76 14.32
C GLU A 27 -6.02 -23.28 12.89
N GLY A 28 -7.00 -22.94 12.01
CA GLY A 28 -6.99 -22.00 10.84
C GLY A 28 -6.05 -22.23 9.65
N GLY A 29 -6.47 -22.56 8.40
CA GLY A 29 -7.58 -22.03 7.59
C GLY A 29 -7.18 -20.64 7.04
N PHE A 30 -6.85 -20.44 5.75
CA PHE A 30 -7.75 -19.77 4.79
C PHE A 30 -7.41 -19.98 3.29
N PHE A 31 -6.24 -20.53 2.92
CA PHE A 31 -5.78 -20.44 1.52
C PHE A 31 -6.11 -21.62 0.60
N ARG A 32 -6.71 -22.71 1.09
CA ARG A 32 -6.85 -23.94 0.28
C ARG A 32 -8.17 -24.07 -0.49
N ARG A 33 -9.12 -23.14 -0.33
CA ARG A 33 -10.46 -23.27 -0.94
C ARG A 33 -10.66 -22.50 -2.25
N PHE A 34 -9.67 -21.71 -2.69
CA PHE A 34 -9.83 -20.84 -3.88
C PHE A 34 -9.22 -21.36 -5.19
N PHE A 35 -8.53 -22.51 -5.22
CA PHE A 35 -7.85 -23.01 -6.44
C PHE A 35 -8.25 -24.42 -6.88
N SER A 36 -9.53 -24.78 -6.74
CA SER A 36 -10.08 -25.99 -7.36
C SER A 36 -11.26 -25.65 -8.27
N PHE A 37 -10.99 -24.98 -9.38
CA PHE A 37 -11.89 -25.02 -10.52
C PHE A 37 -11.06 -25.09 -11.79
N GLY A 38 -10.98 -26.29 -12.37
CA GLY A 38 -10.31 -26.52 -13.64
C GLY A 38 -9.88 -27.97 -13.84
N SER A 39 -10.83 -28.83 -14.21
CA SER A 39 -10.60 -29.89 -15.21
C SER A 39 -11.88 -30.72 -15.43
N SER A 40 -12.52 -30.52 -16.58
CA SER A 40 -13.12 -31.59 -17.41
C SER A 40 -13.81 -30.97 -18.62
N GLU A 41 -13.21 -31.12 -19.80
CA GLU A 41 -13.91 -31.21 -21.07
C GLU A 41 -14.79 -32.48 -21.11
N ASP A 42 -16.03 -32.36 -21.59
CA ASP A 42 -16.57 -33.11 -22.74
C ASP A 42 -18.03 -32.70 -23.04
N ASP A 43 -18.38 -32.86 -24.33
CA ASP A 43 -19.58 -32.43 -25.07
C ASP A 43 -20.95 -32.87 -24.50
N ASP A 44 -21.98 -32.06 -24.74
CA ASP A 44 -23.25 -32.50 -25.38
C ASP A 44 -24.19 -31.31 -25.68
N GLU A 45 -24.71 -31.28 -26.92
CA GLU A 45 -25.78 -30.37 -27.36
C GLU A 45 -27.14 -30.79 -26.76
N GLU A 46 -27.92 -29.85 -26.22
CA GLU A 46 -29.38 -29.88 -26.36
C GLU A 46 -30.02 -28.49 -26.12
N LYS A 47 -31.00 -28.17 -26.97
CA LYS A 47 -31.73 -26.89 -27.04
C LYS A 47 -32.77 -26.76 -25.92
N MET A 48 -32.89 -25.57 -25.30
CA MET A 48 -34.20 -25.05 -24.89
C MET A 48 -34.22 -23.53 -24.68
N ASN A 49 -35.27 -22.89 -25.21
CA ASN A 49 -35.60 -21.48 -25.09
C ASN A 49 -35.72 -21.01 -23.63
N GLY A 50 -35.05 -19.90 -23.31
CA GLY A 50 -35.32 -19.12 -22.09
C GLY A 50 -34.74 -17.71 -22.22
N HIS A 51 -35.61 -16.69 -22.21
CA HIS A 51 -35.20 -15.30 -22.08
C HIS A 51 -34.49 -15.10 -20.74
N GLY A 52 -33.16 -14.99 -20.77
CA GLY A 52 -32.34 -14.52 -19.65
C GLY A 52 -31.41 -13.45 -20.19
N GLY A 53 -31.63 -12.20 -19.81
CA GLY A 53 -30.77 -11.10 -20.18
C GLY A 53 -29.32 -11.44 -19.83
N MET A 54 -28.43 -11.29 -20.81
CA MET A 54 -27.00 -11.34 -20.57
C MET A 54 -26.65 -10.21 -19.61
N THR A 55 -26.59 -10.52 -18.31
CA THR A 55 -25.81 -9.74 -17.36
C THR A 55 -24.37 -9.90 -17.80
N GLY A 56 -23.90 -8.92 -18.56
CA GLY A 56 -22.49 -8.81 -18.87
C GLY A 56 -21.74 -8.83 -17.56
N VAL A 57 -20.82 -9.79 -17.42
CA VAL A 57 -19.80 -9.81 -16.37
C VAL A 57 -19.08 -8.47 -16.49
N GLN A 58 -19.48 -7.49 -15.68
CA GLN A 58 -18.76 -6.25 -15.53
C GLN A 58 -17.48 -6.63 -14.80
N GLY A 59 -16.40 -6.83 -15.56
CA GLY A 59 -15.12 -7.24 -15.00
C GLY A 59 -14.71 -6.26 -13.91
N ALA A 60 -14.37 -6.80 -12.74
CA ALA A 60 -13.90 -6.06 -11.59
C ALA A 60 -12.94 -4.91 -12.02
N PRO A 61 -13.17 -3.66 -11.59
CA PRO A 61 -12.45 -2.48 -12.07
C PRO A 61 -10.92 -2.63 -12.04
N GLY A 62 -10.39 -3.29 -11.02
CA GLY A 62 -8.95 -3.51 -10.85
C GLY A 62 -8.34 -4.54 -11.81
N LEU A 63 -9.12 -5.49 -12.34
CA LEU A 63 -8.65 -6.37 -13.42
C LEU A 63 -8.53 -5.62 -14.76
N LEU A 64 -9.31 -4.56 -14.99
CA LEU A 64 -9.13 -3.70 -16.16
C LEU A 64 -7.86 -2.85 -16.06
N ASN A 65 -7.49 -2.39 -14.86
CA ASN A 65 -6.27 -1.61 -14.63
C ASN A 65 -5.03 -2.40 -15.04
N LEU A 66 -5.00 -3.71 -14.76
CA LEU A 66 -3.93 -4.61 -15.21
C LEU A 66 -3.67 -4.59 -16.71
N ARG A 67 -4.70 -4.28 -17.51
CA ARG A 67 -4.66 -4.26 -18.97
C ARG A 67 -4.39 -2.87 -19.56
N ARG A 68 -4.61 -1.80 -18.79
CA ARG A 68 -4.56 -0.41 -19.28
C ARG A 68 -3.37 0.38 -18.75
N MET A 69 -3.00 0.17 -17.49
CA MET A 69 -1.95 0.94 -16.83
C MET A 69 -0.56 0.37 -17.13
N ARG A 70 0.41 1.28 -17.17
CA ARG A 70 1.83 1.01 -17.36
C ARG A 70 2.60 1.30 -16.08
N VAL A 71 3.84 0.81 -16.04
CA VAL A 71 4.74 1.00 -14.90
C VAL A 71 4.96 2.48 -14.59
N GLU A 72 5.04 3.34 -15.61
CA GLU A 72 5.17 4.80 -15.46
C GLU A 72 3.97 5.47 -14.75
N ASP A 73 2.76 4.89 -14.83
CA ASP A 73 1.57 5.46 -14.21
C ASP A 73 1.56 5.29 -12.67
N VAL A 74 2.30 4.29 -12.19
CA VAL A 74 2.28 3.82 -10.80
C VAL A 74 3.63 3.93 -10.08
N SER A 75 4.69 4.35 -10.79
CA SER A 75 6.03 4.41 -10.22
C SER A 75 6.21 5.59 -9.28
N ILE A 76 6.99 5.35 -8.23
CA ILE A 76 7.54 6.38 -7.36
C ILE A 76 8.63 7.11 -8.17
N PRO A 77 8.52 8.43 -8.39
CA PRO A 77 9.51 9.20 -9.14
C PRO A 77 10.90 9.12 -8.51
N LYS A 78 11.95 9.16 -9.33
CA LYS A 78 13.36 9.14 -8.88
C LYS A 78 13.66 10.06 -7.69
N ALA A 79 13.12 11.27 -7.70
CA ALA A 79 13.34 12.28 -6.67
C ALA A 79 12.82 11.85 -5.28
N ASP A 80 11.80 11.00 -5.25
CA ASP A 80 11.13 10.54 -4.03
C ASP A 80 11.66 9.18 -3.55
N ILE A 81 12.62 8.60 -4.27
CA ILE A 81 13.23 7.32 -3.88
C ILE A 81 14.14 7.51 -2.67
N VAL A 82 13.74 6.90 -1.55
CA VAL A 82 14.64 6.72 -0.40
C VAL A 82 15.58 5.56 -0.67
N ALA A 83 16.88 5.87 -0.84
CA ALA A 83 17.93 4.89 -1.11
C ALA A 83 19.21 5.22 -0.34
N VAL A 84 20.15 4.27 -0.32
CA VAL A 84 21.41 4.40 0.45
C VAL A 84 22.64 4.09 -0.40
N PRO A 85 23.78 4.75 -0.17
CA PRO A 85 25.01 4.44 -0.87
C PRO A 85 25.60 3.09 -0.40
N ASP A 86 26.34 2.40 -1.26
CA ASP A 86 27.01 1.12 -0.93
C ASP A 86 28.12 1.25 0.13
N THR A 87 28.53 2.49 0.41
CA THR A 87 29.50 2.89 1.43
C THR A 87 28.86 3.24 2.78
N ILE A 88 27.53 3.19 2.92
CA ILE A 88 26.83 3.54 4.17
C ILE A 88 27.35 2.71 5.35
N THR A 89 27.45 3.34 6.53
CA THR A 89 27.83 2.62 7.75
C THR A 89 26.65 1.83 8.30
N ARG A 90 26.94 0.88 9.20
CA ARG A 90 25.88 0.10 9.88
C ARG A 90 24.91 1.01 10.62
N ASP A 91 25.44 1.98 11.37
CA ASP A 91 24.64 2.80 12.28
C ASP A 91 23.79 3.80 11.50
N ASP A 92 24.33 4.38 10.41
CA ASP A 92 23.56 5.22 9.49
C ASP A 92 22.44 4.42 8.80
N LEU A 93 22.72 3.18 8.38
CA LEU A 93 21.69 2.33 7.77
C LEU A 93 20.54 2.02 8.75
N VAL A 94 20.85 1.82 10.04
CA VAL A 94 19.82 1.68 11.10
C VAL A 94 19.00 2.95 11.19
N GLN A 95 19.64 4.12 11.19
CA GLN A 95 18.95 5.40 11.26
C GLN A 95 17.99 5.59 10.08
N VAL A 96 18.44 5.32 8.84
CA VAL A 96 17.58 5.41 7.65
C VAL A 96 16.38 4.48 7.76
N PHE A 97 16.56 3.22 8.21
CA PHE A 97 15.43 2.31 8.41
C PHE A 97 14.43 2.81 9.47
N ARG A 98 14.91 3.44 10.54
CA ARG A 98 14.06 3.97 11.62
C ARG A 98 13.29 5.22 11.21
N GLU A 99 13.94 6.13 10.49
CA GLU A 99 13.36 7.42 10.08
C GLU A 99 12.41 7.25 8.90
N SER A 100 12.77 6.43 7.91
CA SER A 100 11.94 6.23 6.72
C SER A 100 10.77 5.25 6.95
N GLY A 101 10.87 4.35 7.94
CA GLY A 101 9.91 3.26 8.15
C GLY A 101 9.91 2.20 7.04
N MET A 102 10.82 2.30 6.06
CA MET A 102 10.88 1.39 4.92
C MET A 102 11.44 0.03 5.31
N THR A 103 10.93 -1.04 4.70
CA THR A 103 11.46 -2.40 4.94
C THR A 103 12.53 -2.81 3.93
N ARG A 104 12.66 -2.04 2.84
CA ARG A 104 13.48 -2.32 1.66
C ARG A 104 14.07 -1.01 1.15
N LEU A 105 15.37 -0.96 0.95
CA LEU A 105 16.08 0.23 0.46
C LEU A 105 16.94 -0.16 -0.75
N PRO A 106 16.79 0.52 -1.90
CA PRO A 106 17.75 0.43 -2.99
C PRO A 106 19.12 0.87 -2.49
N VAL A 107 20.15 0.16 -2.95
CA VAL A 107 21.55 0.47 -2.67
C VAL A 107 22.23 0.84 -3.98
N TYR A 108 22.91 1.97 -4.01
CA TYR A 108 23.55 2.51 -5.22
C TYR A 108 25.02 2.83 -4.99
N SER A 109 25.79 2.94 -6.07
CA SER A 109 27.21 3.33 -6.04
C SER A 109 27.38 4.68 -6.74
N GLY A 110 27.71 5.73 -5.99
CA GLY A 110 27.87 7.07 -6.55
C GLY A 110 26.53 7.76 -6.80
N THR A 111 25.83 7.39 -7.88
CA THR A 111 24.51 7.94 -8.23
C THR A 111 23.43 6.86 -8.22
N LEU A 112 22.16 7.27 -8.12
CA LEU A 112 21.01 6.35 -8.21
C LEU A 112 20.98 5.56 -9.52
N ASP A 113 21.59 6.08 -10.59
CA ASP A 113 21.69 5.43 -11.90
C ASP A 113 22.68 4.25 -11.91
N THR A 114 23.40 4.01 -10.81
CA THR A 114 24.27 2.83 -10.64
C THR A 114 23.80 1.96 -9.47
N PRO A 115 22.65 1.28 -9.61
CA PRO A 115 22.10 0.42 -8.57
C PRO A 115 22.95 -0.85 -8.38
N VAL A 116 23.27 -1.15 -7.13
CA VAL A 116 24.09 -2.31 -6.72
C VAL A 116 23.21 -3.46 -6.24
N GLY A 117 22.08 -3.15 -5.59
CA GLY A 117 21.15 -4.16 -5.08
C GLY A 117 20.16 -3.59 -4.07
N LEU A 118 19.54 -4.47 -3.30
CA LEU A 118 18.49 -4.15 -2.35
C LEU A 118 18.90 -4.54 -0.92
N ALA A 119 18.90 -3.59 0.00
CA ALA A 119 19.02 -3.87 1.43
C ALA A 119 17.62 -4.18 2.00
N HIS A 120 17.50 -5.30 2.71
CA HIS A 120 16.24 -5.71 3.35
C HIS A 120 16.39 -5.65 4.87
N LEU A 121 15.45 -4.99 5.56
CA LEU A 121 15.48 -4.80 7.02
C LEU A 121 15.59 -6.13 7.77
N LYS A 122 14.79 -7.13 7.37
CA LYS A 122 14.89 -8.51 7.92
C LYS A 122 16.28 -9.12 7.83
N ASP A 123 16.97 -9.01 6.69
CA ASP A 123 18.31 -9.62 6.54
C ASP A 123 19.35 -8.87 7.36
N PHE A 124 19.22 -7.55 7.40
CA PHE A 124 20.04 -6.69 8.26
C PHE A 124 19.84 -7.08 9.73
N ALA A 125 18.59 -7.15 10.21
CA ALA A 125 18.26 -7.47 11.59
C ALA A 125 18.70 -8.88 12.01
N LEU A 126 18.55 -9.88 11.13
CA LEU A 126 18.96 -11.25 11.42
C LEU A 126 20.49 -11.42 11.50
N LYS A 127 21.26 -10.65 10.72
CA LYS A 127 22.72 -10.75 10.67
C LYS A 127 23.44 -9.80 11.64
N HIS A 128 22.84 -8.65 11.93
CA HIS A 128 23.48 -7.56 12.67
C HIS A 128 22.65 -7.03 13.87
N GLY A 129 21.45 -7.57 14.13
CA GLY A 129 20.61 -7.24 15.27
C GLY A 129 20.92 -8.04 16.55
N PHE A 130 19.89 -8.29 17.37
CA PHE A 130 19.94 -8.72 18.79
C PHE A 130 20.87 -9.88 19.18
N ASN A 131 21.35 -10.71 18.24
CA ASN A 131 22.25 -11.86 18.49
C ASN A 131 23.50 -11.90 17.58
N GLY A 132 23.81 -10.81 16.85
CA GLY A 132 24.92 -10.79 15.91
C GLY A 132 26.28 -10.80 16.62
N ARG A 133 26.97 -11.95 16.63
CA ARG A 133 28.41 -12.00 16.96
C ARG A 133 29.14 -11.03 16.04
N ASP A 134 30.00 -10.24 16.67
CA ASP A 134 30.85 -9.16 16.17
C ASP A 134 31.49 -9.47 14.80
N THR A 135 30.71 -9.31 13.74
CA THR A 135 31.15 -9.47 12.36
C THR A 135 31.14 -8.11 11.74
N ARG A 136 32.30 -7.71 11.19
CA ARG A 136 32.45 -6.45 10.45
C ARG A 136 31.28 -6.31 9.47
N PHE A 137 30.55 -5.21 9.59
CA PHE A 137 29.42 -4.91 8.73
C PHE A 137 29.89 -4.90 7.28
N ASN A 138 29.19 -5.68 6.44
CA ASN A 138 29.46 -5.73 5.01
C ASN A 138 28.13 -5.80 4.28
N LEU A 139 27.68 -4.64 3.82
CA LEU A 139 26.42 -4.46 3.11
C LEU A 139 26.32 -5.40 1.90
N LYS A 140 27.40 -5.59 1.12
CA LYS A 140 27.40 -6.42 -0.09
C LYS A 140 27.00 -7.88 0.18
N ARG A 141 27.20 -8.40 1.39
CA ARG A 141 26.81 -9.77 1.79
C ARG A 141 25.34 -9.92 2.15
N ILE A 142 24.60 -8.82 2.25
CA ILE A 142 23.18 -8.81 2.60
C ILE A 142 22.31 -8.24 1.47
N LEU A 143 22.92 -7.79 0.37
CA LEU A 143 22.20 -7.29 -0.79
C LEU A 143 21.44 -8.42 -1.48
N ARG A 144 20.18 -8.14 -1.79
CA ARG A 144 19.35 -8.93 -2.69
C ARG A 144 19.37 -8.30 -4.08
N PRO A 145 19.12 -9.08 -5.15
CA PRO A 145 19.09 -8.53 -6.50
C PRO A 145 17.85 -7.65 -6.73
N LEU A 146 17.99 -6.56 -7.50
CA LEU A 146 16.91 -5.66 -7.93
C LEU A 146 16.34 -6.01 -9.31
N LEU A 147 15.01 -5.98 -9.44
CA LEU A 147 14.33 -6.23 -10.72
C LEU A 147 14.39 -4.94 -11.53
N PHE A 148 14.66 -5.04 -12.83
CA PHE A 148 14.72 -3.88 -13.73
C PHE A 148 13.63 -4.03 -14.78
N VAL A 149 12.88 -2.95 -15.02
CA VAL A 149 11.77 -2.91 -15.97
C VAL A 149 11.69 -1.57 -16.70
N PRO A 150 11.23 -1.56 -17.97
CA PRO A 150 10.99 -0.33 -18.69
C PRO A 150 9.69 0.35 -18.25
N PRO A 151 9.57 1.69 -18.37
CA PRO A 151 8.37 2.45 -17.99
C PRO A 151 7.10 2.02 -18.74
N SER A 152 7.26 1.60 -19.99
CA SER A 152 6.16 1.18 -20.86
C SER A 152 5.58 -0.21 -20.55
N MET A 153 6.20 -0.98 -19.65
CA MET A 153 5.74 -2.33 -19.29
C MET A 153 4.32 -2.27 -18.67
N PRO A 154 3.38 -3.13 -19.08
CA PRO A 154 2.07 -3.22 -18.42
C PRO A 154 2.21 -3.72 -16.97
N ILE A 155 1.43 -3.12 -16.06
CA ILE A 155 1.52 -3.43 -14.62
C ILE A 155 1.21 -4.90 -14.30
N GLY A 156 0.33 -5.56 -15.08
CA GLY A 156 0.01 -6.99 -14.88
C GLY A 156 1.13 -7.93 -15.27
N VAL A 157 1.94 -7.55 -16.27
CA VAL A 157 3.15 -8.28 -16.65
C VAL A 157 4.18 -8.15 -15.53
N LEU A 158 4.37 -6.94 -14.99
CA LEU A 158 5.27 -6.71 -13.86
C LEU A 158 4.83 -7.49 -12.62
N LEU A 159 3.54 -7.45 -12.25
CA LEU A 159 3.01 -8.18 -11.10
C LEU A 159 3.26 -9.69 -11.21
N THR A 160 2.98 -10.28 -12.38
CA THR A 160 3.24 -11.70 -12.65
C THR A 160 4.73 -12.03 -12.51
N LYS A 161 5.61 -11.16 -13.04
CA LYS A 161 7.06 -11.32 -12.94
C LYS A 161 7.55 -11.25 -11.50
N MET A 162 7.06 -10.27 -10.73
CA MET A 162 7.37 -10.09 -9.31
C MET A 162 6.93 -11.29 -8.47
N GLN A 163 5.74 -11.85 -8.74
CA GLN A 163 5.25 -13.07 -8.09
C GLN A 163 6.11 -14.29 -8.42
N THR A 164 6.43 -14.48 -9.71
CA THR A 164 7.21 -15.63 -10.20
C THR A 164 8.63 -15.61 -9.65
N GLU A 165 9.30 -14.47 -9.70
CA GLU A 165 10.67 -14.31 -9.19
C GLU A 165 10.74 -14.12 -7.67
N ARG A 166 9.59 -13.98 -6.99
CA ARG A 166 9.47 -13.64 -5.55
C ARG A 166 10.22 -12.36 -5.18
N ARG A 167 10.03 -11.31 -5.99
CA ARG A 167 10.69 -10.00 -5.84
C ARG A 167 9.65 -8.91 -5.67
N HIS A 168 9.79 -8.15 -4.59
CA HIS A 168 8.76 -7.19 -4.15
C HIS A 168 9.12 -5.74 -4.50
N MET A 169 10.21 -5.51 -5.23
CA MET A 169 10.65 -4.18 -5.65
C MET A 169 11.32 -4.26 -7.01
N ALA A 170 11.01 -3.30 -7.87
CA ALA A 170 11.61 -3.10 -9.17
C ALA A 170 12.07 -1.65 -9.35
N LEU A 171 13.19 -1.45 -10.03
CA LEU A 171 13.61 -0.14 -10.54
C LEU A 171 13.14 0.01 -11.98
N VAL A 172 12.58 1.19 -12.26
CA VAL A 172 12.18 1.60 -13.60
C VAL A 172 13.37 2.25 -14.28
N ILE A 173 13.77 1.70 -15.42
CA ILE A 173 14.97 2.11 -16.16
C ILE A 173 14.58 2.66 -17.53
N ASP A 174 15.13 3.81 -17.88
CA ASP A 174 14.96 4.45 -19.18
C ASP A 174 15.79 3.75 -20.29
N GLU A 175 15.69 4.26 -21.52
CA GLU A 175 16.43 3.71 -22.67
C GLU A 175 17.95 3.94 -22.59
N TYR A 176 18.40 4.85 -21.72
CA TYR A 176 19.80 5.21 -21.52
C TYR A 176 20.44 4.49 -20.32
N GLY A 177 19.67 3.68 -19.59
CA GLY A 177 20.11 2.95 -18.41
C GLY A 177 20.01 3.74 -17.10
N GLY A 178 19.40 4.93 -17.13
CA GLY A 178 19.10 5.75 -15.96
C GLY A 178 17.90 5.22 -15.18
N VAL A 179 17.87 5.49 -13.87
CA VAL A 179 16.72 5.19 -13.02
C VAL A 179 15.71 6.33 -13.12
N ASP A 180 14.52 6.02 -13.61
CA ASP A 180 13.38 6.95 -13.69
C ASP A 180 12.46 6.85 -12.46
N GLY A 181 12.40 5.67 -11.84
CA GLY A 181 11.50 5.44 -10.72
C GLY A 181 11.65 4.08 -10.05
N LEU A 182 10.75 3.81 -9.12
CA LEU A 182 10.68 2.57 -8.35
C LEU A 182 9.23 2.11 -8.23
N VAL A 183 9.01 0.79 -8.26
CA VAL A 183 7.69 0.19 -8.06
C VAL A 183 7.80 -0.94 -7.04
N THR A 184 6.85 -1.00 -6.11
CA THR A 184 6.72 -2.14 -5.19
C THR A 184 5.57 -3.07 -5.62
N ILE A 185 5.61 -4.32 -5.18
CA ILE A 185 4.51 -5.25 -5.47
C ILE A 185 3.22 -4.81 -4.75
N GLU A 186 3.37 -4.18 -3.60
CA GLU A 186 2.29 -3.62 -2.81
C GLU A 186 1.54 -2.53 -3.61
N ASP A 187 2.25 -1.63 -4.30
CA ASP A 187 1.65 -0.59 -5.17
C ASP A 187 0.87 -1.19 -6.34
N LEU A 188 1.39 -2.28 -6.93
CA LEU A 188 0.73 -2.98 -8.04
C LEU A 188 -0.53 -3.68 -7.56
N ILE A 189 -0.45 -4.35 -6.40
CA ILE A 189 -1.60 -5.03 -5.79
C ILE A 189 -2.69 -4.02 -5.46
N GLU A 190 -2.36 -2.82 -4.98
CA GLU A 190 -3.33 -1.73 -4.77
C GLU A 190 -4.10 -1.41 -6.05
N GLN A 191 -3.46 -1.40 -7.22
CA GLN A 191 -4.14 -1.13 -8.49
C GLN A 191 -5.05 -2.27 -8.97
N VAL A 192 -4.71 -3.52 -8.64
CA VAL A 192 -5.47 -4.72 -9.02
C VAL A 192 -6.65 -4.96 -8.12
N ILE A 193 -6.43 -4.82 -6.82
CA ILE A 193 -7.47 -5.03 -5.83
C ILE A 193 -8.40 -3.83 -5.82
N GLY A 194 -7.88 -2.61 -6.06
CA GLY A 194 -8.62 -1.39 -5.77
C GLY A 194 -9.07 -1.38 -4.30
N GLN A 195 -9.93 -0.45 -3.91
CA GLN A 195 -10.87 -0.81 -2.84
C GLN A 195 -11.73 -1.90 -3.48
N ILE A 196 -11.76 -3.11 -2.94
CA ILE A 196 -12.87 -4.01 -3.24
C ILE A 196 -14.09 -3.28 -2.65
N GLU A 197 -14.71 -2.42 -3.44
CA GLU A 197 -16.12 -2.09 -3.29
C GLU A 197 -16.81 -3.39 -3.70
N ASP A 198 -17.31 -4.11 -2.70
CA ASP A 198 -17.90 -5.42 -2.86
C ASP A 198 -19.09 -5.27 -3.83
N GLU A 199 -19.27 -6.22 -4.74
CA GLU A 199 -20.42 -6.25 -5.65
C GLU A 199 -21.73 -6.56 -4.89
N HIS A 200 -21.64 -6.66 -3.56
CA HIS A 200 -22.72 -6.72 -2.58
C HIS A 200 -22.93 -5.43 -1.77
N ASP A 201 -22.23 -4.33 -2.04
CA ASP A 201 -22.46 -3.04 -1.39
C ASP A 201 -23.62 -2.28 -2.04
N THR A 202 -24.83 -2.83 -1.90
CA THR A 202 -26.07 -2.04 -2.01
C THR A 202 -26.51 -1.44 -0.68
N ASP A 203 -25.69 -1.46 0.37
CA ASP A 203 -25.98 -0.75 1.63
C ASP A 203 -24.72 -0.04 2.16
N GLU A 204 -24.60 1.25 1.80
CA GLU A 204 -23.95 2.32 2.59
C GLU A 204 -22.64 1.98 3.35
N ALA A 205 -21.50 2.00 2.66
CA ALA A 205 -20.28 2.45 3.35
C ALA A 205 -20.46 3.95 3.62
N GLU A 206 -20.91 4.31 4.83
CA GLU A 206 -21.13 5.71 5.23
C GLU A 206 -19.91 6.56 4.81
N ASN A 207 -20.13 7.58 3.96
CA ASN A 207 -19.08 8.44 3.44
C ASN A 207 -18.27 9.12 4.56
N PHE A 208 -18.84 9.16 5.77
CA PHE A 208 -18.21 9.65 6.98
C PHE A 208 -18.85 8.97 8.18
N THR A 209 -18.08 8.85 9.27
CA THR A 209 -18.55 8.29 10.55
C THR A 209 -18.26 9.30 11.65
N GLN A 210 -19.13 9.38 12.66
CA GLN A 210 -18.87 10.22 13.83
C GLN A 210 -18.04 9.43 14.85
N GLU A 211 -16.76 9.78 15.03
CA GLU A 211 -15.88 9.13 16.02
C GLU A 211 -16.27 9.53 17.46
N ARG A 212 -16.68 10.78 17.65
CA ARG A 212 -17.10 11.37 18.94
C ARG A 212 -17.91 12.63 18.68
N SER A 213 -18.60 13.16 19.70
CA SER A 213 -19.41 14.39 19.54
C SER A 213 -18.60 15.53 18.92
N GLY A 214 -19.04 15.98 17.74
CA GLY A 214 -18.39 17.03 16.96
C GLY A 214 -17.09 16.63 16.26
N CYS A 215 -16.76 15.34 16.15
CA CYS A 215 -15.59 14.85 15.43
C CYS A 215 -16.00 13.74 14.46
N TYR A 216 -15.72 13.95 13.18
CA TYR A 216 -16.11 13.05 12.10
C TYR A 216 -14.87 12.55 11.36
N LEU A 217 -14.86 11.29 10.97
CA LEU A 217 -13.89 10.72 10.06
C LEU A 217 -14.56 10.50 8.71
N ALA A 218 -14.16 11.29 7.72
CA ALA A 218 -14.76 11.34 6.39
C ALA A 218 -13.77 10.90 5.31
N LEU A 219 -14.30 10.39 4.20
CA LEU A 219 -13.55 10.22 2.98
C LEU A 219 -13.39 11.59 2.30
N ALA A 220 -12.27 11.83 1.62
CA ALA A 220 -12.11 13.05 0.85
C ALA A 220 -13.12 13.16 -0.30
N LYS A 221 -13.61 12.00 -0.79
CA LYS A 221 -14.65 11.90 -1.84
C LYS A 221 -16.07 12.22 -1.36
N THR A 222 -16.28 12.40 -0.05
CA THR A 222 -17.60 12.71 0.50
C THR A 222 -18.17 13.95 -0.19
N PRO A 223 -19.36 13.85 -0.82
CA PRO A 223 -20.04 15.01 -1.38
C PRO A 223 -20.23 16.08 -0.32
N LEU A 224 -19.90 17.33 -0.66
CA LEU A 224 -19.91 18.41 0.31
C LEU A 224 -21.32 18.61 0.89
N GLU A 225 -22.34 18.63 0.03
CA GLU A 225 -23.75 18.79 0.42
C GLU A 225 -24.23 17.71 1.40
N GLU A 226 -23.77 16.47 1.23
CA GLU A 226 -24.12 15.34 2.11
C GLU A 226 -23.56 15.56 3.51
N PHE A 227 -22.28 15.97 3.59
CA PHE A 227 -21.65 16.24 4.87
C PHE A 227 -22.25 17.48 5.56
N GLU A 228 -22.51 18.55 4.81
CA GLU A 228 -23.18 19.77 5.29
C GLU A 228 -24.55 19.45 5.90
N ALA A 229 -25.34 18.60 5.23
CA ALA A 229 -26.63 18.14 5.73
C ALA A 229 -26.49 17.37 7.05
N ALA A 230 -25.45 16.56 7.20
CA ALA A 230 -25.20 15.76 8.40
C ALA A 230 -24.74 16.58 9.61
N ILE A 231 -23.93 17.62 9.39
CA ILE A 231 -23.51 18.54 10.46
C ILE A 231 -24.50 19.69 10.68
N GLY A 232 -25.49 19.83 9.78
CA GLY A 232 -26.51 20.88 9.82
C GLY A 232 -25.94 22.30 9.60
N ARG A 233 -24.85 22.41 8.83
CA ARG A 233 -24.15 23.67 8.55
C ARG A 233 -23.59 23.64 7.14
N LYS A 234 -23.69 24.78 6.46
CA LYS A 234 -22.95 25.00 5.23
C LYS A 234 -21.50 25.36 5.53
N LEU A 235 -20.59 24.88 4.70
CA LEU A 235 -19.15 25.10 4.74
C LEU A 235 -18.69 26.02 3.60
N THR A 236 -19.64 26.61 2.88
CA THR A 236 -19.43 27.44 1.69
C THR A 236 -20.10 28.81 1.82
N ASP A 237 -20.58 29.17 3.01
CA ASP A 237 -21.28 30.45 3.24
C ASP A 237 -20.32 31.65 3.40
N ASP A 238 -19.01 31.41 3.48
CA ASP A 238 -17.99 32.46 3.58
C ASP A 238 -17.70 33.08 2.20
N GLU A 239 -17.51 34.40 2.14
CA GLU A 239 -17.29 35.15 0.88
C GLU A 239 -16.00 34.74 0.15
N ASP A 240 -15.04 34.15 0.87
CA ASP A 240 -13.78 33.67 0.30
C ASP A 240 -13.89 32.26 -0.33
N ILE A 241 -15.07 31.64 -0.31
CA ILE A 241 -15.33 30.27 -0.80
C ILE A 241 -16.29 30.32 -1.98
N ASP A 242 -15.83 29.87 -3.17
CA ASP A 242 -16.71 29.73 -4.32
C ASP A 242 -17.37 28.33 -4.33
N PRO A 243 -18.68 28.23 -4.04
CA PRO A 243 -19.38 26.94 -4.00
C PRO A 243 -19.51 26.27 -5.38
N GLU A 244 -19.43 27.02 -6.48
CA GLU A 244 -19.62 26.46 -7.83
C GLU A 244 -18.41 25.64 -8.29
N GLU A 245 -17.27 25.74 -7.61
CA GLU A 245 -16.04 25.01 -7.94
C GLU A 245 -15.74 23.82 -6.98
N ILE A 246 -16.62 23.54 -6.01
CA ILE A 246 -16.34 22.58 -4.92
C ILE A 246 -17.44 21.54 -4.76
N ASP A 247 -17.15 20.32 -5.21
CA ASP A 247 -18.08 19.19 -5.11
C ASP A 247 -17.90 18.32 -3.84
N THR A 248 -16.72 18.33 -3.22
CA THR A 248 -16.35 17.35 -2.17
C THR A 248 -15.59 17.99 -1.01
N LEU A 249 -15.57 17.30 0.15
CA LEU A 249 -14.75 17.71 1.30
C LEU A 249 -13.27 17.84 0.95
N GLY A 250 -12.73 16.94 0.13
CA GLY A 250 -11.35 17.02 -0.34
C GLY A 250 -11.08 18.27 -1.18
N GLY A 251 -12.03 18.64 -2.04
CA GLY A 251 -11.98 19.86 -2.85
C GLY A 251 -11.97 21.12 -1.97
N LEU A 252 -12.84 21.17 -0.96
CA LEU A 252 -12.89 22.28 0.01
C LEU A 252 -11.56 22.45 0.74
N VAL A 253 -11.01 21.36 1.28
CA VAL A 253 -9.74 21.40 2.02
C VAL A 253 -8.56 21.77 1.12
N PHE A 254 -8.54 21.30 -0.13
CA PHE A 254 -7.52 21.68 -1.10
C PHE A 254 -7.57 23.19 -1.42
N MET A 255 -8.78 23.73 -1.65
CA MET A 255 -8.96 25.16 -1.91
C MET A 255 -8.46 25.99 -0.72
N LEU A 256 -8.90 25.64 0.50
CA LEU A 256 -8.51 26.36 1.72
C LEU A 256 -7.00 26.32 2.00
N ALA A 257 -6.34 25.20 1.69
CA ALA A 257 -4.89 25.06 1.86
C ALA A 257 -4.07 25.67 0.70
N GLY A 258 -4.65 25.76 -0.50
CA GLY A 258 -3.95 26.16 -1.73
C GLY A 258 -2.98 25.11 -2.28
N HIS A 259 -2.94 23.91 -1.69
CA HIS A 259 -2.15 22.76 -2.13
C HIS A 259 -2.78 21.45 -1.64
N VAL A 260 -2.23 20.30 -2.07
CA VAL A 260 -2.59 19.00 -1.49
C VAL A 260 -1.91 18.88 -0.11
N PRO A 261 -2.65 18.90 1.01
CA PRO A 261 -2.04 18.86 2.33
C PRO A 261 -1.49 17.47 2.66
N ALA A 262 -0.39 17.43 3.41
CA ALA A 262 0.24 16.19 3.80
C ALA A 262 -0.49 15.52 4.98
N ARG A 263 -0.26 14.22 5.17
CA ARG A 263 -0.79 13.51 6.35
C ARG A 263 -0.34 14.19 7.65
N GLY A 264 -1.30 14.42 8.54
CA GLY A 264 -1.12 15.07 9.85
C GLY A 264 -1.27 16.60 9.80
N GLU A 265 -1.37 17.19 8.61
CA GLU A 265 -1.63 18.61 8.46
C GLU A 265 -3.06 18.96 8.88
N VAL A 266 -3.22 20.13 9.50
CA VAL A 266 -4.52 20.64 9.95
C VAL A 266 -4.84 21.92 9.20
N VAL A 267 -5.89 21.88 8.40
CA VAL A 267 -6.38 23.01 7.61
C VAL A 267 -7.55 23.66 8.35
N PRO A 268 -7.45 24.94 8.76
CA PRO A 268 -8.53 25.63 9.45
C PRO A 268 -9.60 26.11 8.45
N HIS A 269 -10.86 26.03 8.86
CA HIS A 269 -11.99 26.64 8.17
C HIS A 269 -12.33 28.02 8.79
N PRO A 270 -12.75 29.02 8.00
CA PRO A 270 -13.17 30.34 8.52
C PRO A 270 -14.23 30.27 9.63
N ASP A 271 -15.22 29.39 9.50
CA ASP A 271 -16.25 29.12 10.53
C ASP A 271 -15.76 28.38 11.79
N GLY A 272 -14.45 28.17 11.94
CA GLY A 272 -13.83 27.58 13.13
C GLY A 272 -13.83 26.05 13.19
N LEU A 273 -14.04 25.38 12.05
CA LEU A 273 -13.79 23.93 11.91
C LEU A 273 -12.30 23.66 11.68
N GLU A 274 -11.86 22.46 12.02
CA GLU A 274 -10.52 21.97 11.68
C GLU A 274 -10.63 20.71 10.83
N PHE A 275 -9.87 20.66 9.73
CA PHE A 275 -9.70 19.48 8.90
C PHE A 275 -8.30 18.91 9.10
N GLU A 276 -8.18 17.81 9.84
CA GLU A 276 -6.93 17.06 9.98
C GLU A 276 -6.84 16.00 8.87
N VAL A 277 -5.76 16.03 8.08
CA VAL A 277 -5.52 15.01 7.06
C VAL A 277 -5.04 13.72 7.71
N VAL A 278 -5.89 12.70 7.71
CA VAL A 278 -5.58 11.39 8.27
C VAL A 278 -4.77 10.55 7.29
N ASP A 279 -5.08 10.68 6.00
CA ASP A 279 -4.42 9.96 4.92
C ASP A 279 -4.46 10.77 3.62
N ALA A 280 -3.33 10.83 2.92
CA ALA A 280 -3.15 11.52 1.65
C ALA A 280 -1.98 10.90 0.88
N ASP A 281 -2.05 11.00 -0.44
CA ASP A 281 -0.93 10.73 -1.36
C ASP A 281 -0.46 12.07 -2.00
N PRO A 282 0.66 12.09 -2.75
CA PRO A 282 1.18 13.35 -3.32
C PRO A 282 0.22 14.08 -4.27
N ARG A 283 -0.83 13.41 -4.75
CA ARG A 283 -1.77 13.97 -5.74
C ARG A 283 -3.13 14.31 -5.12
N ARG A 284 -3.53 13.67 -4.01
CA ARG A 284 -4.85 13.88 -3.40
C ARG A 284 -4.93 13.50 -1.93
N ILE A 285 -5.88 14.11 -1.25
CA ILE A 285 -6.35 13.72 0.07
C ILE A 285 -7.19 12.44 -0.05
N LYS A 286 -7.02 11.48 0.87
CA LYS A 286 -7.84 10.25 0.92
C LYS A 286 -8.86 10.30 2.07
N ARG A 287 -8.43 10.69 3.27
CA ARG A 287 -9.28 10.73 4.48
C ARG A 287 -9.00 11.96 5.33
N LEU A 288 -10.08 12.50 5.87
CA LEU A 288 -10.09 13.71 6.68
C LEU A 288 -10.75 13.42 8.03
N ARG A 289 -10.21 14.00 9.08
CA ARG A 289 -10.91 14.13 10.35
C ARG A 289 -11.39 15.57 10.49
N VAL A 290 -12.71 15.75 10.55
CA VAL A 290 -13.34 17.06 10.71
C VAL A 290 -13.69 17.27 12.17
N ARG A 291 -13.26 18.39 12.75
CA ARG A 291 -13.62 18.79 14.12
C ARG A 291 -14.47 20.05 14.09
N LEU A 292 -15.65 19.96 14.67
CA LEU A 292 -16.54 21.11 14.83
C LEU A 292 -16.06 22.03 15.96
N PRO A 293 -16.33 23.34 15.87
CA PRO A 293 -16.04 24.27 16.95
C PRO A 293 -16.72 23.82 18.24
N GLY A 294 -15.93 23.62 19.30
CA GLY A 294 -16.41 23.14 20.60
C GLY A 294 -16.35 21.61 20.81
N ALA A 295 -15.94 20.83 19.81
CA ALA A 295 -15.62 19.41 19.96
C ALA A 295 -14.34 19.25 20.80
N THR A 296 -14.50 19.10 22.10
CA THR A 296 -13.38 19.10 23.05
C THR A 296 -12.54 17.82 22.87
N GLY A 297 -11.36 17.96 22.30
CA GLY A 297 -10.26 16.99 22.36
C GLY A 297 -9.04 17.64 23.02
N THR A 298 -8.80 17.30 24.29
CA THR A 298 -7.69 17.74 25.14
C THR A 298 -6.35 17.75 24.40
N GLY A 299 -5.73 18.93 24.28
CA GLY A 299 -4.41 19.08 23.69
C GLY A 299 -3.93 20.51 23.41
N ALA A 300 -4.57 21.55 23.96
CA ALA A 300 -4.01 22.89 23.92
C ALA A 300 -2.84 22.98 24.91
N LEU A 301 -1.62 22.85 24.37
CA LEU A 301 -0.39 23.28 25.02
C LEU A 301 -0.51 24.78 25.31
N THR A 302 -0.91 25.10 26.54
CA THR A 302 -0.77 26.43 27.13
C THR A 302 0.71 26.68 27.41
N GLY A 303 1.42 27.08 26.36
CA GLY A 303 2.77 27.63 26.41
C GLY A 303 2.78 29.10 26.82
N ARG A 304 2.35 29.35 28.05
CA ARG A 304 2.88 30.34 29.00
C ARG A 304 3.43 31.67 28.41
N ALA A 305 2.61 32.71 28.52
CA ALA A 305 3.08 34.09 28.58
C ALA A 305 4.00 34.30 29.80
N ALA A 306 5.20 34.78 29.53
CA ALA A 306 6.10 35.44 30.48
C ALA A 306 6.66 36.67 29.74
N GLY A 307 6.65 37.89 30.24
CA GLY A 307 6.13 38.45 31.47
C GLY A 307 6.38 39.95 31.35
N ALA A 308 5.33 40.75 31.50
CA ALA A 308 5.47 42.19 31.68
C ALA A 308 5.56 42.47 33.18
N VAL A 309 6.75 42.87 33.64
CA VAL A 309 6.90 43.56 34.93
C VAL A 309 7.38 44.97 34.64
N HIS A 310 6.43 45.87 34.85
CA HIS A 310 6.45 47.28 35.24
C HIS A 310 7.78 48.07 35.31
N PRO A 311 7.77 49.36 34.93
CA PRO A 311 8.87 50.29 35.14
C PRO A 311 8.95 50.73 36.62
N ASP A 312 10.17 51.04 37.08
CA ASP A 312 10.36 51.94 38.21
C ASP A 312 11.56 52.86 37.96
N HIS A 313 11.32 54.17 38.11
CA HIS A 313 12.31 55.24 38.10
C HIS A 313 12.61 55.58 39.56
N GLY A 314 13.88 55.55 39.96
CA GLY A 314 14.35 56.00 41.28
C GLY A 314 15.79 55.62 41.54
#